data_AF-A0ABD3NY81-F1
#
_entry.id   AF-A0ABD3NY81-F1
#
_cell.length_a   1.000
_cell.length_b   1.000
_cell.length_c   1.000
_cell.angle_alpha   90.00
_cell.angle_beta   90.00
_cell.angle_gamma   90.00
#
_symmetry.space_group_name_H-M   'P 1'
#
loop_
_entity.id
_entity.type
_entity.pdbx_description
1 polymer ?
#
loop_
_entity_poly.entity_id
_entity_poly.type
_entity_poly.pdbx_seq_one_letter_code
_entity_poly.pdbx_strand_id
1 'polypeptide(L)'
;MSSGSVSIVVQRFRKCKILIEELRYVTVGEGTESCGILAYISFASSTTRAQVEQAAITLLNLPILTTGLWGDGESSTSSILTLAADPTSSCSLVVVPQANLISKVKQQGKSIQYHGQVNKEKGEELYHYFCDCIKGKLLEEQCASRSEDLPQWYTDRKTFLERQNSASQPSCISKPPDQLFRFEGKYSEWDERGIPVKDAEGNELSQSQLKKLMKIYESHCKRHEKWKENGGAATDNVDKSENFPPEPQWSDSLDPSFCHFVAGSFGRRQGLEFK
;
A
#
# COMPACT_ATOMS: atom_id res chain seq x y z
N MET A 1 -7.17 17.47 14.04
CA MET A 1 -6.86 16.02 14.01
C MET A 1 -6.43 15.67 12.59
N SER A 2 -5.18 15.24 12.40
CA SER A 2 -4.71 14.74 11.10
C SER A 2 -5.64 13.59 10.70
N SER A 3 -6.34 13.70 9.56
CA SER A 3 -7.09 12.55 9.05
C SER A 3 -6.08 11.49 8.65
N GLY A 4 -6.09 10.34 9.34
CA GLY A 4 -5.20 9.23 9.05
C GLY A 4 -5.30 8.84 7.57
N SER A 5 -4.15 8.69 6.93
CA SER A 5 -4.08 8.31 5.52
C SER A 5 -4.48 6.85 5.30
N VAL A 6 -4.19 5.97 6.27
CA VAL A 6 -4.64 4.58 6.29
C VAL A 6 -5.36 4.35 7.62
N SER A 7 -6.57 3.80 7.58
CA SER A 7 -7.34 3.42 8.76
C SER A 7 -7.42 1.91 8.87
N ILE A 8 -7.01 1.37 10.01
CA ILE A 8 -7.09 -0.06 10.31
C ILE A 8 -7.85 -0.24 11.63
N VAL A 9 -8.89 -1.07 11.61
CA VAL A 9 -9.56 -1.57 12.82
C VAL A 9 -9.17 -3.02 13.00
N VAL A 10 -8.64 -3.34 14.18
CA VAL A 10 -8.07 -4.65 14.47
C VAL A 10 -8.88 -5.33 15.57
N GLN A 11 -9.29 -6.56 15.33
CA GLN A 11 -10.00 -7.40 16.29
C GLN A 11 -9.30 -8.74 16.43
N ARG A 12 -9.24 -9.26 17.65
CA ARG A 12 -8.70 -10.60 17.91
C ARG A 12 -9.81 -11.63 17.76
N PHE A 13 -9.49 -12.80 17.24
CA PHE A 13 -10.43 -13.91 17.14
C PHE A 13 -9.78 -15.24 17.50
N ARG A 14 -10.59 -16.19 17.95
CA ARG A 14 -10.25 -17.62 18.02
C ARG A 14 -10.70 -18.36 16.76
N LYS A 15 -11.84 -17.96 16.20
CA LYS A 15 -12.41 -18.45 14.94
C LYS A 15 -12.98 -17.29 14.12
N CYS A 16 -12.71 -17.28 12.82
CA CYS A 16 -13.24 -16.31 11.86
C CYS A 16 -13.85 -17.06 10.68
N LYS A 17 -15.06 -16.68 10.26
CA LYS A 17 -15.69 -17.20 9.05
C LYS A 17 -16.07 -16.02 8.16
N ILE A 18 -15.49 -15.95 6.97
CA ILE A 18 -15.66 -14.85 6.03
C ILE A 18 -16.17 -15.35 4.68
N LEU A 19 -17.08 -14.60 4.06
CA LEU A 19 -17.55 -14.84 2.70
C LEU A 19 -16.58 -14.18 1.70
N ILE A 20 -16.02 -14.98 0.80
CA ILE A 20 -15.11 -14.54 -0.26
C ILE A 20 -15.85 -14.60 -1.60
N GLU A 21 -15.73 -13.53 -2.37
CA GLU A 21 -16.28 -13.35 -3.71
C GLU A 21 -17.81 -13.48 -3.79
N GLU A 22 -18.51 -13.38 -2.65
CA GLU A 22 -19.95 -13.68 -2.55
C GLU A 22 -20.31 -15.14 -2.88
N LEU A 23 -19.31 -16.03 -2.99
CA LEU A 23 -19.49 -17.40 -3.47
C LEU A 23 -19.20 -18.46 -2.40
N ARG A 24 -18.14 -18.28 -1.61
CA ARG A 24 -17.66 -19.32 -0.69
C ARG A 24 -17.28 -18.76 0.67
N TYR A 25 -17.60 -19.51 1.70
CA TYR A 25 -17.12 -19.21 3.04
C TYR A 25 -15.73 -19.83 3.26
N VAL A 26 -14.80 -19.02 3.77
CA VAL A 26 -13.52 -19.48 4.31
C VAL A 26 -13.61 -19.38 5.83
N THR A 27 -13.22 -20.45 6.51
CA THR A 27 -13.17 -20.49 7.98
C THR A 27 -11.73 -20.66 8.42
N VAL A 28 -11.31 -19.85 9.38
CA VAL A 28 -9.93 -19.79 9.89
C VAL A 28 -9.98 -19.82 11.41
N GLY A 29 -9.03 -20.54 12.02
CA GLY A 29 -8.98 -20.76 13.45
C GLY A 29 -9.99 -21.81 13.90
N GLU A 30 -9.46 -22.91 14.44
CA GLU A 30 -10.23 -23.97 15.10
C GLU A 30 -9.45 -24.48 16.31
N GLY A 31 -10.17 -24.82 17.40
CA GLY A 31 -9.57 -25.27 18.65
C GLY A 31 -9.40 -24.17 19.71
N THR A 32 -8.82 -24.55 20.85
CA THR A 32 -8.58 -23.65 21.99
C THR A 32 -7.33 -22.80 21.82
N GLU A 33 -6.36 -23.29 21.04
CA GLU A 33 -5.03 -22.67 20.90
C GLU A 33 -4.93 -21.71 19.70
N SER A 34 -5.90 -21.72 18.79
CA SER A 34 -5.86 -20.84 17.62
C SER A 34 -6.07 -19.39 18.03
N CYS A 35 -5.18 -18.49 17.60
CA CYS A 35 -5.34 -17.07 17.80
C CYS A 35 -5.15 -16.33 16.47
N GLY A 36 -5.91 -15.27 16.25
CA GLY A 36 -5.83 -14.55 14.99
C GLY A 36 -6.29 -13.12 15.07
N ILE A 37 -5.96 -12.39 14.01
CA ILE A 37 -6.29 -10.98 13.84
C ILE A 37 -7.22 -10.84 12.64
N LEU A 38 -8.36 -10.19 12.85
CA LEU A 38 -9.23 -9.65 11.81
C LEU A 38 -8.95 -8.16 11.67
N ALA A 39 -8.42 -7.76 10.53
CA ALA A 39 -8.08 -6.38 10.22
C ALA A 39 -9.00 -5.83 9.13
N TYR A 40 -9.81 -4.84 9.46
CA TYR A 40 -10.54 -4.04 8.49
C TYR A 40 -9.68 -2.86 8.05
N ILE A 41 -9.49 -2.67 6.75
CA ILE A 41 -8.61 -1.63 6.23
C ILE A 41 -9.34 -0.68 5.26
N SER A 42 -8.98 0.59 5.34
CA SER A 42 -9.43 1.63 4.42
C SER A 42 -8.31 2.60 4.08
N PHE A 43 -8.35 3.14 2.87
CA PHE A 43 -7.38 4.10 2.37
C PHE A 43 -8.05 5.45 2.09
N ALA A 44 -7.36 6.52 2.43
CA ALA A 44 -7.75 7.86 2.03
C ALA A 44 -7.32 8.16 0.59
N SER A 45 -7.89 9.18 -0.04
CA SER A 45 -7.49 9.63 -1.37
C SER A 45 -6.03 10.09 -1.44
N SER A 46 -5.45 10.50 -0.32
CA SER A 46 -4.04 10.92 -0.20
C SER A 46 -3.06 9.78 0.10
N THR A 47 -3.51 8.53 0.15
CA THR A 47 -2.66 7.40 0.55
C THR A 47 -1.55 7.12 -0.46
N THR A 48 -0.32 7.03 0.05
CA THR A 48 0.86 6.64 -0.73
C THR A 48 1.23 5.18 -0.50
N ARG A 49 1.94 4.55 -1.45
CA ARG A 49 2.44 3.17 -1.30
C ARG A 49 3.32 2.99 -0.06
N ALA A 50 4.19 3.95 0.24
CA ALA A 50 5.02 3.91 1.44
C ALA A 50 4.20 3.87 2.75
N GLN A 51 3.07 4.59 2.79
CA GLN A 51 2.16 4.53 3.94
C GLN A 51 1.45 3.18 4.06
N VAL A 52 1.09 2.57 2.93
CA VAL A 52 0.48 1.23 2.90
C VAL A 52 1.47 0.18 3.39
N GLU A 53 2.71 0.22 2.93
CA GLU A 53 3.78 -0.68 3.35
C GLU A 53 4.05 -0.54 4.85
N GLN A 54 4.18 0.69 5.35
CA GLN A 54 4.37 0.94 6.77
C GLN A 54 3.17 0.44 7.60
N ALA A 55 1.95 0.57 7.09
CA ALA A 55 0.76 0.07 7.76
C ALA A 55 0.74 -1.47 7.83
N ALA A 56 1.20 -2.16 6.78
CA ALA A 56 1.32 -3.62 6.75
C ALA A 56 2.36 -4.11 7.77
N ILE A 57 3.54 -3.49 7.78
CA ILE A 57 4.60 -3.78 8.76
C ILE A 57 4.10 -3.53 10.18
N THR A 58 3.40 -2.42 10.40
CA THR A 58 2.84 -2.09 11.72
C THR A 58 1.85 -3.15 12.16
N LEU A 59 0.89 -3.54 11.31
CA LEU A 59 -0.11 -4.56 11.62
C LEU A 59 0.52 -5.89 12.06
N LEU A 60 1.57 -6.33 11.35
CA LEU A 60 2.27 -7.58 11.66
C LEU A 60 3.05 -7.54 12.98
N ASN A 61 3.56 -6.37 13.36
CA ASN A 61 4.33 -6.16 14.59
C ASN A 61 3.47 -5.76 15.81
N LEU A 62 2.16 -5.51 15.65
CA LEU A 62 1.29 -5.11 16.76
C LEU A 62 1.24 -6.20 17.85
N PRO A 63 1.71 -5.93 19.08
CA PRO A 63 1.73 -6.92 20.14
C PRO A 63 0.37 -6.96 20.86
N ILE A 64 -0.63 -7.55 20.20
CA ILE A 64 -2.00 -7.58 20.73
C ILE A 64 -2.55 -9.00 20.91
N LEU A 65 -1.95 -10.01 20.29
CA LEU A 65 -2.37 -11.41 20.46
C LEU A 65 -1.93 -11.91 21.84
N THR A 66 -2.77 -12.71 22.48
CA THR A 66 -2.47 -13.36 23.76
C THR A 66 -2.85 -14.82 23.61
N THR A 67 -2.00 -15.73 24.09
CA THR A 67 -2.26 -17.18 24.05
C THR A 67 -3.17 -17.63 25.19
N GLY A 68 -3.11 -16.96 26.35
CA GLY A 68 -3.96 -17.29 27.50
C GLY A 68 -5.40 -16.79 27.44
N LEU A 69 -6.06 -16.87 28.59
CA LEU A 69 -7.48 -16.57 28.75
C LEU A 69 -7.70 -15.06 28.82
N TRP A 70 -8.86 -14.62 28.34
CA TRP A 70 -9.19 -13.20 28.43
C TRP A 70 -9.32 -12.77 29.89
N GLY A 71 -8.52 -11.78 30.29
CA GLY A 71 -8.53 -11.22 31.65
C GLY A 71 -7.68 -11.99 32.67
N ASP A 72 -6.79 -12.88 32.22
CA ASP A 72 -5.88 -13.60 33.10
C ASP A 72 -4.82 -12.69 33.77
N GLY A 73 -4.50 -11.54 33.16
CA GLY A 73 -3.57 -10.55 33.71
C GLY A 73 -2.10 -10.98 33.70
N GLU A 74 -1.82 -12.22 33.30
CA GLU A 74 -0.51 -12.85 33.34
C GLU A 74 0.05 -13.14 31.94
N SER A 75 -0.81 -13.31 30.93
CA SER A 75 -0.36 -13.59 29.56
C SER A 75 0.27 -12.37 28.91
N SER A 76 1.51 -12.51 28.47
CA SER A 76 2.18 -11.50 27.65
C SER A 76 1.48 -11.36 26.30
N THR A 77 1.55 -10.17 25.72
CA THR A 77 1.09 -9.96 24.35
C THR A 77 2.20 -10.31 23.36
N SER A 78 1.81 -10.78 22.18
CA SER A 78 2.71 -11.13 21.09
C SER A 78 2.18 -10.59 19.77
N SER A 79 3.12 -10.36 18.84
CA SER A 79 2.80 -9.95 17.48
C SER A 79 2.44 -11.16 16.61
N ILE A 80 1.93 -10.93 15.40
CA ILE A 80 1.73 -12.03 14.43
C ILE A 80 3.08 -12.67 14.10
N LEU A 81 4.12 -11.87 13.83
CA LEU A 81 5.43 -12.39 13.43
C LEU A 81 6.03 -13.27 14.53
N THR A 82 5.96 -12.81 15.78
CA THR A 82 6.46 -13.58 16.93
C THR A 82 5.75 -14.91 17.07
N LEU A 83 4.42 -14.93 16.92
CA LEU A 83 3.63 -16.16 17.04
C LEU A 83 3.75 -17.06 15.81
N ALA A 84 3.98 -16.52 14.62
CA ALA A 84 4.21 -17.29 13.40
C ALA A 84 5.56 -18.01 13.44
N ALA A 85 6.57 -17.38 14.02
CA ALA A 85 7.91 -17.93 14.17
C ALA A 85 8.01 -19.01 15.27
N ASP A 86 7.03 -19.10 16.18
CA ASP A 86 6.97 -20.13 17.21
C ASP A 86 6.38 -21.43 16.64
N PRO A 87 7.15 -22.53 16.56
CA PRO A 87 6.68 -23.81 15.99
C PRO A 87 5.54 -24.45 16.79
N THR A 88 5.31 -24.03 18.03
CA THR A 88 4.25 -24.56 18.90
C THR A 88 2.95 -23.76 18.80
N SER A 89 3.00 -22.62 18.10
CA SER A 89 1.88 -21.70 17.96
C SER A 89 1.20 -21.86 16.61
N SER A 90 -0.06 -21.42 16.54
CA SER A 90 -0.76 -21.25 15.27
C SER A 90 -1.42 -19.87 15.26
N CYS A 91 -1.08 -19.08 14.24
CA CYS A 91 -1.63 -17.75 14.10
C CYS A 91 -2.33 -17.56 12.74
N SER A 92 -3.28 -16.65 12.72
CA SER A 92 -4.09 -16.39 11.53
C SER A 92 -4.32 -14.91 11.34
N LEU A 93 -4.30 -14.46 10.09
CA LEU A 93 -4.55 -13.07 9.74
C LEU A 93 -5.60 -13.00 8.64
N VAL A 94 -6.74 -12.39 8.96
CA VAL A 94 -7.81 -12.11 8.00
C VAL A 94 -7.85 -10.60 7.75
N VAL A 95 -7.67 -10.18 6.51
CA VAL A 95 -7.74 -8.77 6.11
C VAL A 95 -9.00 -8.55 5.29
N VAL A 96 -9.75 -7.49 5.58
CA VAL A 96 -11.02 -7.17 4.90
C VAL A 96 -10.97 -5.74 4.41
N PRO A 97 -11.19 -5.49 3.09
CA PRO A 97 -11.34 -4.13 2.60
C PRO A 97 -12.64 -3.54 3.15
N GLN A 98 -12.56 -2.38 3.80
CA GLN A 98 -13.69 -1.72 4.45
C GLN A 98 -13.60 -0.20 4.27
N ALA A 99 -13.94 0.29 3.07
CA ALA A 99 -13.71 1.67 2.67
C ALA A 99 -14.45 2.73 3.53
N ASN A 100 -15.50 2.31 4.25
CA ASN A 100 -16.28 3.21 5.10
C ASN A 100 -15.52 3.72 6.34
N LEU A 101 -14.38 3.13 6.71
CA LEU A 101 -13.62 3.57 7.89
C LEU A 101 -13.03 4.98 7.74
N ILE A 102 -12.87 5.49 6.52
CA ILE A 102 -12.42 6.87 6.24
C ILE A 102 -13.59 7.85 6.16
N SER A 103 -14.82 7.35 6.12
CA SER A 103 -16.00 8.18 6.00
C SER A 103 -16.26 8.99 7.27
N LYS A 104 -16.81 10.19 7.11
CA LYS A 104 -17.17 11.07 8.22
C LYS A 104 -18.67 11.20 8.34
N VAL A 105 -19.16 11.22 9.56
CA VAL A 105 -20.57 11.53 9.84
C VAL A 105 -20.81 13.03 9.58
N LYS A 106 -21.89 13.35 8.87
CA LYS A 106 -22.38 14.70 8.60
C LYS A 106 -23.77 14.89 9.21
N GLN A 107 -24.20 16.17 9.30
CA GLN A 107 -25.55 16.56 9.71
C GLN A 107 -26.02 15.91 11.02
N GLN A 108 -25.17 15.91 12.06
CA GLN A 108 -25.47 15.31 13.37
C GLN A 108 -25.91 13.83 13.28
N GLY A 109 -25.36 13.04 12.34
CA GLY A 109 -25.71 11.62 12.22
C GLY A 109 -26.66 11.28 11.07
N LYS A 110 -27.21 12.28 10.38
CA LYS A 110 -28.21 12.04 9.32
C LYS A 110 -27.62 11.60 7.98
N SER A 111 -26.33 11.81 7.76
CA SER A 111 -25.65 11.43 6.51
C SER A 111 -24.19 11.06 6.73
N ILE A 112 -23.61 10.35 5.76
CA ILE A 112 -22.20 9.95 5.72
C ILE A 112 -21.53 10.67 4.54
N GLN A 113 -20.33 11.21 4.76
CA GLN A 113 -19.50 11.86 3.76
C GLN A 113 -18.29 10.99 3.39
N TYR A 114 -18.13 10.76 2.08
CA TYR A 114 -17.11 9.89 1.51
C TYR A 114 -15.92 10.61 0.86
N HIS A 115 -15.83 11.96 0.94
CA HIS A 115 -14.82 12.73 0.18
C HIS A 115 -13.36 12.39 0.51
N GLY A 116 -13.11 11.81 1.69
CA GLY A 116 -11.77 11.35 2.06
C GLY A 116 -11.41 10.01 1.46
N GLN A 117 -12.38 9.25 0.94
CA GLN A 117 -12.19 7.89 0.46
C GLN A 117 -11.45 7.90 -0.88
N VAL A 118 -10.55 6.93 -1.06
CA VAL A 118 -9.95 6.66 -2.36
C VAL A 118 -11.00 6.16 -3.36
N ASN A 119 -10.81 6.41 -4.65
CA ASN A 119 -11.64 5.81 -5.70
C ASN A 119 -11.48 4.28 -5.73
N LYS A 120 -12.40 3.58 -6.40
CA LYS A 120 -12.49 2.12 -6.39
C LYS A 120 -11.24 1.46 -6.93
N GLU A 121 -10.78 1.88 -8.11
CA GLU A 121 -9.66 1.29 -8.83
C GLU A 121 -8.36 1.45 -8.04
N LYS A 122 -8.12 2.66 -7.51
CA LYS A 122 -6.94 2.93 -6.69
C LYS A 122 -7.03 2.26 -5.32
N GLY A 123 -8.22 2.15 -4.74
CA GLY A 123 -8.44 1.43 -3.49
C GLY A 123 -8.16 -0.06 -3.63
N GLU A 124 -8.58 -0.66 -4.74
CA GLU A 124 -8.27 -2.05 -5.10
C GLU A 124 -6.76 -2.26 -5.28
N GLU A 125 -6.09 -1.38 -6.02
CA GLU A 125 -4.62 -1.41 -6.17
C GLU A 125 -3.91 -1.34 -4.82
N LEU A 126 -4.28 -0.40 -3.95
CA LEU A 126 -3.66 -0.22 -2.64
C LEU A 126 -3.94 -1.40 -1.70
N TYR A 127 -5.12 -2.01 -1.79
CA TYR A 127 -5.46 -3.19 -1.01
C TYR A 127 -4.65 -4.42 -1.43
N HIS A 128 -4.51 -4.67 -2.73
CA HIS A 128 -3.67 -5.74 -3.22
C HIS A 128 -2.20 -5.51 -2.86
N TYR A 129 -1.73 -4.26 -2.99
CA TYR A 129 -0.38 -3.90 -2.54
C TYR A 129 -0.18 -4.13 -1.05
N PHE A 130 -1.16 -3.77 -0.21
CA PHE A 130 -1.14 -4.05 1.23
C PHE A 130 -1.03 -5.55 1.53
N CYS A 131 -1.82 -6.38 0.84
CA CYS A 131 -1.76 -7.83 0.99
C CYS A 131 -0.42 -8.41 0.52
N ASP A 132 0.15 -7.90 -0.57
CA ASP A 132 1.48 -8.29 -1.06
C ASP A 132 2.57 -7.90 -0.05
N CYS A 133 2.52 -6.71 0.55
CA CYS A 133 3.44 -6.31 1.61
C CYS A 133 3.36 -7.24 2.82
N ILE A 134 2.14 -7.63 3.24
CA ILE A 134 1.95 -8.59 4.33
C ILE A 134 2.59 -9.93 3.99
N LYS A 135 2.26 -10.50 2.83
CA LYS A 135 2.80 -11.81 2.42
C LYS A 135 4.32 -11.78 2.28
N GLY A 136 4.88 -10.70 1.73
CA GLY A 136 6.32 -10.51 1.63
C GLY A 136 7.01 -10.51 3.00
N LYS A 137 6.45 -9.79 3.98
CA LYS A 137 6.99 -9.80 5.35
C LYS A 137 6.83 -11.14 6.06
N LEU A 138 5.70 -11.83 5.87
CA LEU A 138 5.54 -13.17 6.40
C LEU A 138 6.55 -14.15 5.78
N LEU A 139 6.80 -14.06 4.47
CA LEU A 139 7.79 -14.90 3.80
C LEU A 139 9.22 -14.61 4.28
N GLU A 140 9.58 -13.34 4.44
CA GLU A 140 10.87 -12.93 5.01
C GLU A 140 11.07 -13.54 6.42
N GLU A 141 10.06 -13.46 7.29
CA GLU A 141 10.13 -14.03 8.63
C GLU A 141 10.13 -15.56 8.63
N GLN A 142 9.38 -16.20 7.71
CA GLN A 142 9.36 -17.65 7.55
C GLN A 142 10.76 -18.15 7.18
N CYS A 143 11.37 -17.60 6.14
CA CYS A 143 12.71 -17.97 5.71
C CYS A 143 13.74 -17.70 6.81
N ALA A 144 13.65 -16.55 7.50
CA ALA A 144 14.54 -16.24 8.61
C ALA A 144 14.42 -17.24 9.77
N SER A 145 13.20 -17.58 10.20
CA SER A 145 12.95 -18.54 11.28
C SER A 145 13.41 -19.96 10.94
N ARG A 146 13.37 -20.33 9.65
CA ARG A 146 13.80 -21.65 9.14
C ARG A 146 15.25 -21.69 8.68
N SER A 147 15.96 -20.56 8.69
CA SER A 147 17.30 -20.42 8.09
C SER A 147 17.36 -20.84 6.61
N GLU A 148 16.31 -20.50 5.86
CA GLU A 148 16.18 -20.74 4.42
C GLU A 148 16.45 -19.45 3.63
N ASP A 149 16.91 -19.60 2.39
CA ASP A 149 17.06 -18.48 1.47
C ASP A 149 15.72 -18.02 0.91
N LEU A 150 15.60 -16.72 0.65
CA LEU A 150 14.42 -16.16 -0.01
C LEU A 150 14.31 -16.69 -1.45
N PRO A 151 13.10 -17.06 -1.92
CA PRO A 151 12.89 -17.47 -3.30
C PRO A 151 13.35 -16.41 -4.31
N GLN A 152 13.98 -16.85 -5.40
CA GLN A 152 14.53 -15.95 -6.42
C GLN A 152 13.47 -14.99 -6.99
N TRP A 153 12.26 -15.49 -7.27
CA TRP A 153 11.15 -14.69 -7.77
C TRP A 153 10.80 -13.50 -6.85
N TYR A 154 10.90 -13.70 -5.53
CA TYR A 154 10.60 -12.67 -4.54
C TYR A 154 11.70 -11.61 -4.52
N THR A 155 12.96 -12.03 -4.54
CA THR A 155 14.12 -11.14 -4.61
C THR A 155 14.13 -10.31 -5.89
N ASP A 156 13.84 -10.93 -7.03
CA ASP A 156 13.74 -10.25 -8.33
C ASP A 156 12.58 -9.25 -8.34
N ARG A 157 11.42 -9.66 -7.80
CA ARG A 157 10.23 -8.79 -7.67
C ARG A 157 10.49 -7.59 -6.77
N LYS A 158 11.14 -7.78 -5.62
CA LYS A 158 11.52 -6.70 -4.70
C LYS A 158 12.47 -5.72 -5.38
N THR A 159 13.51 -6.23 -6.04
CA THR A 159 14.46 -5.43 -6.81
C THR A 159 13.77 -4.63 -7.92
N PHE A 160 12.83 -5.25 -8.64
CA PHE A 160 12.04 -4.58 -9.69
C PHE A 160 11.21 -3.42 -9.10
N LEU A 161 10.50 -3.65 -7.99
CA LEU A 161 9.67 -2.64 -7.35
C LEU A 161 10.51 -1.49 -6.76
N GLU A 162 11.67 -1.79 -6.18
CA GLU A 162 12.62 -0.77 -5.70
C GLU A 162 13.13 0.11 -6.84
N ARG A 163 13.48 -0.49 -7.99
CA ARG A 163 13.86 0.26 -9.19
C ARG A 163 12.71 1.13 -9.69
N GLN A 164 11.49 0.60 -9.72
CA GLN A 164 10.32 1.35 -10.17
C GLN A 164 9.99 2.53 -9.23
N ASN A 165 10.07 2.33 -7.91
CA ASN A 165 9.89 3.39 -6.91
C ASN A 165 10.99 4.45 -7.00
N SER A 166 12.22 4.05 -7.31
CA SER A 166 13.35 4.96 -7.54
C SER A 166 13.20 5.76 -8.85
N ALA A 167 12.66 5.14 -9.90
CA ALA A 167 12.42 5.74 -11.21
C ALA A 167 11.13 6.59 -11.29
N SER A 168 10.21 6.45 -10.32
CA SER A 168 8.98 7.24 -10.21
C SER A 168 9.11 8.48 -9.32
N GLN A 169 10.29 8.71 -8.72
CA GLN A 169 10.77 10.10 -8.58
C GLN A 169 10.83 10.67 -10.01
N PRO A 170 10.27 11.85 -10.33
CA PRO A 170 10.20 12.33 -11.70
C PRO A 170 11.61 12.60 -12.25
N SER A 171 12.27 11.55 -12.71
CA SER A 171 13.36 11.58 -13.66
C SER A 171 12.72 11.66 -15.04
N CYS A 172 12.00 12.77 -15.22
CA CYS A 172 11.75 13.31 -16.54
C CYS A 172 13.04 13.91 -17.12
N ILE A 173 14.19 13.28 -16.85
CA ILE A 173 15.53 13.76 -17.16
C ILE A 173 15.73 13.89 -18.68
N SER A 174 14.89 13.22 -19.49
CA SER A 174 14.88 13.37 -20.94
C SER A 174 14.03 14.56 -21.43
N LYS A 175 12.94 14.94 -20.74
CA LYS A 175 12.10 16.06 -21.24
C LYS A 175 12.80 17.40 -21.02
N PRO A 176 12.76 18.32 -22.01
CA PRO A 176 13.29 19.67 -21.87
C PRO A 176 12.74 20.40 -20.62
N PRO A 177 13.54 21.23 -19.93
CA PRO A 177 13.09 21.96 -18.73
C PRO A 177 11.81 22.78 -18.92
N ASP A 178 11.59 23.34 -20.11
CA ASP A 178 10.40 24.12 -20.50
C ASP A 178 9.10 23.29 -20.59
N GLN A 179 9.22 21.96 -20.59
CA GLN A 179 8.09 21.02 -20.62
C GLN A 179 7.85 20.32 -19.29
N LEU A 180 8.67 20.59 -18.27
CA LEU A 180 8.64 19.90 -16.98
C LEU A 180 7.29 20.02 -16.28
N PHE A 181 6.65 21.19 -16.37
CA PHE A 181 5.40 21.50 -15.67
C PHE A 181 4.16 21.52 -16.58
N ARG A 182 4.29 21.03 -17.82
CA ARG A 182 3.19 21.02 -18.81
C ARG A 182 2.33 19.74 -18.76
N PHE A 183 2.43 18.95 -17.69
CA PHE A 183 1.68 17.69 -17.53
C PHE A 183 0.34 17.88 -16.80
N GLU A 184 -0.68 17.16 -17.30
CA GLU A 184 -1.94 16.83 -16.60
C GLU A 184 -2.83 18.00 -16.16
N GLY A 185 -2.88 19.12 -16.89
CA GLY A 185 -3.90 20.16 -16.66
C GLY A 185 -3.87 20.80 -15.27
N LYS A 186 -2.73 20.70 -14.54
CA LYS A 186 -2.58 21.20 -13.16
C LYS A 186 -2.36 22.72 -13.09
N TYR A 187 -2.02 23.35 -14.21
CA TYR A 187 -1.68 24.76 -14.30
C TYR A 187 -2.26 25.32 -15.60
N SER A 188 -2.65 26.59 -15.56
CA SER A 188 -3.31 27.27 -16.68
C SER A 188 -2.41 28.25 -17.41
N GLU A 189 -1.42 28.84 -16.73
CA GLU A 189 -0.47 29.80 -17.30
C GLU A 189 0.95 29.56 -16.80
N TRP A 190 1.92 29.84 -17.67
CA TRP A 190 3.35 29.64 -17.43
C TRP A 190 4.15 30.89 -17.82
N ASP A 191 5.29 31.08 -17.18
CA ASP A 191 6.24 32.15 -17.50
C ASP A 191 7.14 31.80 -18.71
N GLU A 192 8.04 32.71 -19.08
CA GLU A 192 9.00 32.54 -20.19
C GLU A 192 9.94 31.33 -20.01
N ARG A 193 10.07 30.80 -18.79
CA ARG A 193 10.91 29.64 -18.44
C ARG A 193 10.10 28.34 -18.40
N GLY A 194 8.80 28.40 -18.63
CA GLY A 194 7.89 27.25 -18.53
C GLY A 194 7.50 26.88 -17.09
N ILE A 195 7.70 27.78 -16.12
CA ILE A 195 7.28 27.61 -14.72
C ILE A 195 5.84 28.10 -14.56
N PRO A 196 4.95 27.32 -13.91
CA PRO A 196 3.57 27.74 -13.68
C PRO A 196 3.46 29.03 -12.87
N VAL A 197 2.57 29.92 -13.31
CA VAL A 197 2.20 31.16 -12.62
C VAL A 197 0.80 31.05 -12.01
N LYS A 198 -0.08 30.30 -12.67
CA LYS A 198 -1.46 30.07 -12.22
C LYS A 198 -1.79 28.60 -12.08
N ASP A 199 -2.66 28.28 -11.13
CA ASP A 199 -3.19 26.92 -10.93
C ASP A 199 -4.19 26.52 -12.04
N ALA A 200 -4.72 25.30 -11.98
CA ALA A 200 -5.69 24.78 -12.94
C ALA A 200 -7.00 25.59 -13.01
N GLU A 201 -7.33 26.35 -11.96
CA GLU A 201 -8.55 27.15 -11.82
C GLU A 201 -8.33 28.61 -12.26
N GLY A 202 -7.09 28.99 -12.61
CA GLY A 202 -6.74 30.34 -13.06
C GLY A 202 -6.37 31.29 -11.92
N ASN A 203 -6.15 30.80 -10.71
CA ASN A 203 -5.71 31.63 -9.57
C ASN A 203 -4.18 31.74 -9.53
N GLU A 204 -3.68 32.88 -9.04
CA GLU A 204 -2.25 33.11 -8.86
C GLU A 204 -1.65 32.20 -7.78
N LEU A 205 -0.52 31.58 -8.10
CA LEU A 205 0.21 30.73 -7.15
C LEU A 205 0.87 31.58 -6.06
N SER A 206 0.83 31.08 -4.81
CA SER A 206 1.47 31.77 -3.68
C SER A 206 3.00 31.83 -3.84
N GLN A 207 3.62 32.84 -3.22
CA GLN A 207 5.10 33.00 -3.16
C GLN A 207 5.83 31.74 -2.67
N SER A 208 5.19 30.96 -1.79
CA SER A 208 5.75 29.70 -1.27
C SER A 208 5.72 28.56 -2.32
N GLN A 209 4.69 28.52 -3.16
CA GLN A 209 4.54 27.55 -4.25
C GLN A 209 5.49 27.88 -5.39
N LEU A 210 5.61 29.16 -5.77
CA LEU A 210 6.55 29.61 -6.79
C LEU A 210 8.00 29.25 -6.43
N LYS A 211 8.43 29.49 -5.18
CA LYS A 211 9.78 29.10 -4.71
C LYS A 211 10.03 27.59 -4.78
N LYS A 212 9.00 26.76 -4.50
CA LYS A 212 9.10 25.30 -4.64
C LYS A 212 9.23 24.88 -6.10
N LEU A 213 8.44 25.48 -6.99
CA LEU A 213 8.48 25.19 -8.43
C LEU A 213 9.83 25.59 -9.04
N MET A 214 10.37 26.76 -8.68
CA MET A 214 11.72 27.18 -9.09
C MET A 214 12.80 26.18 -8.66
N LYS A 215 12.75 25.68 -7.41
CA LYS A 215 13.72 24.69 -6.93
C LYS A 215 13.65 23.36 -7.69
N ILE A 216 12.43 22.94 -8.06
CA ILE A 216 12.20 21.74 -8.88
C ILE A 216 12.77 21.95 -10.30
N TYR A 217 12.55 23.13 -10.89
CA TYR A 217 13.07 23.51 -12.20
C TYR A 217 14.61 23.50 -12.23
N GLU A 218 15.26 24.21 -11.31
CA GLU A 218 16.73 24.28 -11.24
C GLU A 218 17.38 22.91 -11.02
N SER A 219 16.76 22.07 -10.19
CA SER A 219 17.21 20.69 -9.97
C SER A 219 17.05 19.83 -11.22
N HIS A 220 16.01 20.05 -12.02
CA HIS A 220 15.79 19.32 -13.27
C HIS A 220 16.74 19.78 -14.39
N CYS A 221 16.99 21.09 -14.55
CA CYS A 221 17.99 21.61 -15.50
C CYS A 221 19.35 20.95 -15.31
N LYS A 222 19.85 20.91 -14.06
CA LYS A 222 21.14 20.29 -13.73
C LYS A 222 21.19 18.78 -14.03
N ARG A 223 20.05 18.08 -13.94
CA ARG A 223 19.96 16.66 -14.27
C ARG A 223 19.83 16.41 -15.77
N HIS A 224 19.09 17.27 -16.50
CA HIS A 224 18.92 17.22 -17.95
C HIS A 224 20.24 17.51 -18.68
N GLU A 225 21.01 18.48 -18.18
CA GLU A 225 22.33 18.82 -18.69
C GLU A 225 23.31 17.65 -18.58
N LYS A 226 23.41 17.03 -17.40
CA LYS A 226 24.19 15.81 -17.18
C LYS A 226 23.73 14.63 -18.06
N TRP A 227 22.44 14.55 -18.38
CA TRP A 227 21.91 13.52 -19.26
C TRP A 227 22.26 13.73 -20.73
N LYS A 228 22.26 14.99 -21.19
CA LYS A 228 22.77 15.35 -22.52
C LYS A 228 24.25 15.02 -22.65
N GLU A 229 25.04 15.30 -21.62
CA GLU A 229 26.47 14.97 -21.58
C GLU A 229 26.73 13.45 -21.62
N ASN A 230 25.83 12.65 -21.03
CA ASN A 230 25.94 11.19 -20.96
C ASN A 230 25.34 10.43 -22.18
N GLY A 231 25.04 11.12 -23.30
CA GLY A 231 24.81 10.45 -24.58
C GLY A 231 23.36 10.11 -24.96
N GLY A 232 22.34 10.66 -24.28
CA GLY A 232 21.00 10.88 -24.85
C GLY A 232 20.29 9.74 -25.61
N ALA A 233 20.50 8.47 -25.27
CA ALA A 233 19.89 7.35 -25.99
C ALA A 233 18.67 6.78 -25.26
N ALA A 234 17.48 7.04 -25.81
CA ALA A 234 16.29 6.21 -25.61
C ALA A 234 16.18 5.30 -26.84
N THR A 235 16.39 4.00 -26.66
CA THR A 235 15.95 3.00 -27.64
C THR A 235 14.52 2.60 -27.31
N ASP A 236 13.57 3.14 -28.08
CA ASP A 236 12.17 2.73 -28.13
C ASP A 236 12.03 1.36 -28.81
N ASN A 237 12.51 0.31 -28.14
CA ASN A 237 12.16 -1.07 -28.43
C ASN A 237 12.19 -1.85 -27.11
N VAL A 238 11.19 -1.60 -26.26
CA VAL A 238 11.00 -2.35 -25.02
C VAL A 238 10.06 -3.51 -25.34
N ASP A 239 10.65 -4.70 -25.38
CA ASP A 239 9.94 -5.97 -25.36
C ASP A 239 8.99 -5.96 -24.15
N LYS A 240 7.69 -6.21 -24.39
CA LYS A 240 6.62 -5.99 -23.39
C LYS A 240 6.70 -6.92 -22.17
N SER A 241 7.65 -7.85 -22.16
CA SER A 241 7.90 -8.79 -21.06
C SER A 241 8.74 -8.20 -19.92
N GLU A 242 9.52 -7.14 -20.14
CA GLU A 242 10.41 -6.56 -19.10
C GLU A 242 9.77 -5.47 -18.22
N ASN A 243 8.53 -5.06 -18.51
CA ASN A 243 7.86 -3.94 -17.81
C ASN A 243 6.96 -4.37 -16.64
N PHE A 244 6.81 -5.66 -16.37
CA PHE A 244 5.96 -6.16 -15.30
C PHE A 244 6.80 -6.83 -14.22
N PRO A 245 6.45 -6.65 -12.93
CA PRO A 245 7.11 -7.40 -11.88
C PRO A 245 6.89 -8.91 -12.10
N PRO A 246 7.88 -9.76 -11.79
CA PRO A 246 7.71 -11.21 -11.80
C PRO A 246 6.42 -11.63 -11.12
N GLU A 247 5.72 -12.61 -11.70
CA GLU A 247 4.44 -13.10 -11.19
C GLU A 247 4.64 -13.70 -9.78
N PRO A 248 3.80 -13.33 -8.80
CA PRO A 248 4.00 -13.78 -7.43
C PRO A 248 3.63 -15.24 -7.26
N GLN A 249 4.54 -16.04 -6.71
CA GLN A 249 4.35 -17.47 -6.44
C GLN A 249 4.07 -17.72 -4.94
N TRP A 250 3.08 -17.00 -4.41
CA TRP A 250 2.77 -17.04 -2.98
C TRP A 250 2.38 -18.42 -2.46
N SER A 251 1.56 -19.16 -3.24
CA SER A 251 1.03 -20.47 -2.82
C SER A 251 2.11 -21.53 -2.61
N ASP A 252 3.22 -21.42 -3.36
CA ASP A 252 4.32 -22.38 -3.32
C ASP A 252 5.38 -22.01 -2.28
N SER A 253 5.45 -20.72 -1.90
CA SER A 253 6.53 -20.18 -1.06
C SER A 253 6.10 -19.87 0.37
N LEU A 254 4.86 -19.41 0.57
CA LEU A 254 4.36 -19.04 1.90
C LEU A 254 3.54 -20.20 2.47
N ASP A 255 4.07 -20.81 3.52
CA ASP A 255 3.48 -21.96 4.19
C ASP A 255 2.26 -21.52 5.02
N PRO A 256 1.05 -22.04 4.74
CA PRO A 256 -0.13 -21.71 5.53
C PRO A 256 -0.04 -22.09 7.01
N SER A 257 0.87 -23.00 7.38
CA SER A 257 1.14 -23.35 8.78
C SER A 257 1.97 -22.30 9.52
N PHE A 258 2.77 -21.50 8.80
CA PHE A 258 3.51 -20.39 9.39
C PHE A 258 2.56 -19.26 9.81
N CYS A 259 1.70 -18.82 8.89
CA CYS A 259 0.60 -17.92 9.21
C CYS A 259 -0.55 -18.14 8.22
N HIS A 260 -1.74 -18.47 8.73
CA HIS A 260 -2.90 -18.65 7.86
C HIS A 260 -3.46 -17.28 7.44
N PHE A 261 -2.96 -16.76 6.32
CA PHE A 261 -3.36 -15.47 5.77
C PHE A 261 -4.56 -15.59 4.81
N VAL A 262 -5.62 -14.81 5.07
CA VAL A 262 -6.80 -14.72 4.21
C VAL A 262 -7.06 -13.26 3.85
N ALA A 263 -7.03 -12.96 2.56
CA ALA A 263 -7.48 -11.68 2.02
C ALA A 263 -8.96 -11.76 1.64
N GLY A 264 -9.75 -10.82 2.15
CA GLY A 264 -11.12 -10.56 1.72
C GLY A 264 -11.16 -10.05 0.27
N SER A 265 -12.32 -10.18 -0.35
CA SER A 265 -12.59 -9.72 -1.72
C SER A 265 -13.39 -8.41 -1.72
N PHE A 266 -13.20 -7.59 -2.76
CA PHE A 266 -14.14 -6.52 -3.08
C PHE A 266 -15.46 -7.10 -3.57
N GLY A 267 -16.46 -7.18 -2.68
CA GLY A 267 -17.81 -7.59 -3.06
C GLY A 267 -18.47 -6.57 -4.00
N ARG A 268 -19.50 -6.97 -4.73
CA ARG A 268 -20.32 -6.07 -5.58
C ARG A 268 -20.97 -4.95 -4.77
N ARG A 269 -21.07 -5.12 -3.46
CA ARG A 269 -21.67 -4.18 -2.50
C ARG A 269 -20.67 -3.36 -1.68
N GLN A 270 -19.37 -3.56 -1.86
CA GLN A 270 -18.34 -2.86 -1.07
C GLN A 270 -17.91 -1.52 -1.67
N GLY A 271 -18.22 -1.28 -2.96
CA GLY A 271 -18.18 0.03 -3.57
C GLY A 271 -19.61 0.51 -3.83
N LEU A 272 -19.98 1.67 -3.31
CA LEU A 272 -21.11 2.40 -3.89
C LEU A 272 -20.67 2.81 -5.30
N GLU A 273 -21.30 2.26 -6.34
CA GLU A 273 -21.18 2.80 -7.68
C GLU A 273 -21.83 4.19 -7.68
N PHE A 274 -21.00 5.24 -7.66
CA PHE A 274 -21.49 6.61 -7.78
C PHE A 274 -21.95 6.81 -9.22
N LYS A 275 -23.26 7.02 -9.42
CA LYS A 275 -23.81 7.56 -10.67
C LYS A 275 -23.56 9.06 -10.76
#